data_AF-A0A528TDG8-F1
#
_entry.id   AF-A0A528TDG8-F1
#
_cell.length_a   1.000
_cell.length_b   1.000
_cell.length_c   1.000
_cell.angle_alpha   90.00
_cell.angle_beta   90.00
_cell.angle_gamma   90.00
#
_symmetry.space_group_name_H-M   'P 1'
#
loop_
_entity.id
_entity.type
_entity.pdbx_description
1 polymer ?
#
loop_
_entity_poly.entity_id
_entity_poly.type
_entity_poly.pdbx_seq_one_letter_code
_entity_poly.pdbx_strand_id
1 'polypeptide(L)'
;MKIPAQAALNSADFTRTLRRLIVPNSMTPEDVSVPGNWANVFSKVKVDDEVIVVPEDRTWRLHLLVVETGIGIVRTALLHAIDLTKVTSKQPNVEQPGNIAEDAPEPPDGYTVNFAPAHKWRAMTNDPHMVVSKDHRTRAEAVAAAVAHSKKASGLAA
;
A
#
# COMPACT_ATOMS: atom_id res chain seq x y z
N MET A 1 -11.22 -10.22 -34.35
CA MET A 1 -12.63 -10.65 -34.45
C MET A 1 -13.50 -9.48 -34.01
N LYS A 2 -14.36 -8.92 -34.88
CA LYS A 2 -15.26 -7.80 -34.52
C LYS A 2 -16.55 -8.38 -33.96
N ILE A 3 -16.99 -7.91 -32.78
CA ILE A 3 -18.27 -8.31 -32.22
C ILE A 3 -19.37 -7.65 -33.07
N PRO A 4 -20.33 -8.41 -33.62
CA PRO A 4 -21.38 -7.86 -34.48
C PRO A 4 -22.36 -6.99 -33.66
N ALA A 5 -22.68 -5.82 -34.19
CA ALA A 5 -23.45 -4.76 -33.53
C ALA A 5 -24.90 -5.13 -33.13
N GLN A 6 -25.41 -6.28 -33.57
CA GLN A 6 -26.78 -6.75 -33.30
C GLN A 6 -26.87 -7.81 -32.22
N ALA A 7 -25.74 -8.31 -31.70
CA ALA A 7 -25.79 -9.03 -30.44
C ALA A 7 -26.00 -7.97 -29.36
N ALA A 8 -27.22 -7.90 -28.80
CA ALA A 8 -27.36 -7.47 -27.42
C ALA A 8 -26.52 -8.45 -26.60
N LEU A 9 -25.21 -8.19 -26.52
CA LEU A 9 -24.31 -8.76 -25.52
C LEU A 9 -25.05 -8.48 -24.24
N ASN A 10 -25.65 -9.54 -23.66
CA ASN A 10 -26.50 -9.54 -22.47
C ASN A 10 -26.30 -8.23 -21.71
N SER A 11 -27.33 -7.35 -21.68
CA SER A 11 -27.33 -6.05 -21.00
C SER A 11 -26.24 -6.04 -19.93
N ALA A 12 -25.22 -5.18 -20.10
CA ALA A 12 -23.95 -5.21 -19.38
C ALA A 12 -24.07 -4.94 -17.86
N ASP A 13 -25.17 -5.33 -17.25
CA ASP A 13 -25.37 -5.54 -15.83
C ASP A 13 -24.58 -6.80 -15.42
N PHE A 14 -23.25 -6.65 -15.35
CA PHE A 14 -22.37 -7.66 -14.77
C PHE A 14 -22.64 -7.76 -13.27
N THR A 15 -23.68 -8.51 -12.92
CA THR A 15 -23.99 -8.81 -11.53
C THR A 15 -23.09 -9.97 -11.11
N ARG A 16 -21.87 -9.67 -10.66
CA ARG A 16 -20.97 -10.66 -10.08
C ARG A 16 -21.22 -10.76 -8.58
N THR A 17 -21.38 -11.99 -8.09
CA THR A 17 -21.48 -12.23 -6.65
C THR A 17 -20.08 -12.41 -6.08
N LEU A 18 -19.65 -11.47 -5.24
CA LEU A 18 -18.42 -11.60 -4.49
C LEU A 18 -18.69 -12.20 -3.11
N ARG A 19 -18.02 -13.30 -2.80
CA ARG A 19 -18.14 -14.01 -1.53
C ARG A 19 -16.86 -13.89 -0.74
N ARG A 20 -16.97 -13.76 0.58
CA ARG A 20 -15.83 -13.76 1.48
C ARG A 20 -15.89 -14.96 2.42
N LEU A 21 -14.79 -15.68 2.51
CA LEU A 21 -14.57 -16.77 3.45
C LEU A 21 -13.45 -16.38 4.42
N ILE A 22 -13.70 -16.63 5.71
CA ILE A 22 -12.67 -16.58 6.75
C ILE A 22 -12.34 -18.02 7.11
N VAL A 23 -11.08 -18.42 6.97
CA VAL A 23 -10.61 -19.77 7.30
C VAL A 23 -9.76 -19.77 8.56
N PRO A 24 -9.74 -20.88 9.33
CA PRO A 24 -8.83 -21.01 10.46
C PRO A 24 -7.36 -20.89 10.02
N ASN A 25 -6.49 -20.39 10.88
CA ASN A 25 -5.05 -20.24 10.59
C ASN A 25 -4.32 -21.58 10.37
N SER A 26 -4.96 -22.72 10.67
CA SER A 26 -4.44 -24.05 10.36
C SER A 26 -4.57 -24.44 8.89
N MET A 27 -5.36 -23.72 8.09
CA MET A 27 -5.57 -24.00 6.68
C MET A 27 -4.59 -23.19 5.83
N THR A 28 -3.90 -23.87 4.91
CA THR A 28 -2.92 -23.23 4.02
C THR A 28 -3.57 -22.66 2.76
N PRO A 29 -2.92 -21.71 2.06
CA PRO A 29 -3.38 -21.27 0.74
C PRO A 29 -3.59 -22.42 -0.25
N GLU A 30 -2.72 -23.44 -0.20
CA GLU A 30 -2.77 -24.63 -1.03
C GLU A 30 -4.03 -25.46 -0.72
N ASP A 31 -4.37 -25.63 0.57
CA ASP A 31 -5.59 -26.34 0.97
C ASP A 31 -6.84 -25.61 0.49
N VAL A 32 -6.84 -24.29 0.54
CA VAL A 32 -7.97 -23.46 0.05
C VAL A 32 -8.11 -23.51 -1.46
N SER A 33 -7.02 -23.71 -2.20
CA SER A 33 -7.08 -23.83 -3.66
C SER A 33 -7.85 -25.07 -4.12
N VAL A 34 -8.07 -26.05 -3.23
CA VAL A 34 -8.88 -27.24 -3.47
C VAL A 34 -10.33 -26.98 -3.02
N PRO A 35 -11.28 -26.80 -3.94
CA PRO A 35 -12.64 -26.38 -3.59
C PRO A 35 -13.36 -27.37 -2.66
N GLY A 36 -13.04 -28.66 -2.74
CA GLY A 36 -13.62 -29.69 -1.86
C GLY A 36 -13.45 -29.41 -0.36
N ASN A 37 -12.43 -28.63 0.03
CA ASN A 37 -12.16 -28.30 1.42
C ASN A 37 -13.09 -27.23 2.01
N TRP A 38 -13.78 -26.46 1.17
CA TRP A 38 -14.63 -25.35 1.64
C TRP A 38 -15.97 -25.21 0.91
N ALA A 39 -16.18 -25.90 -0.22
CA ALA A 39 -17.40 -25.81 -1.01
C ALA A 39 -18.65 -26.25 -0.24
N ASN A 40 -18.50 -27.12 0.76
CA ASN A 40 -19.56 -27.51 1.69
C ASN A 40 -20.11 -26.32 2.51
N VAL A 41 -19.26 -25.32 2.79
CA VAL A 41 -19.67 -24.09 3.48
C VAL A 41 -20.42 -23.14 2.54
N PHE A 42 -20.23 -23.31 1.22
CA PHE A 42 -20.86 -22.52 0.18
C PHE A 42 -21.77 -23.35 -0.73
N SER A 43 -22.82 -23.91 -0.15
CA SER A 43 -23.87 -24.64 -0.89
C SER A 43 -24.58 -23.83 -1.99
N LYS A 44 -24.30 -22.52 -2.11
CA LYS A 44 -24.91 -21.60 -3.07
C LYS A 44 -23.93 -20.99 -4.07
N VAL A 45 -22.69 -21.47 -4.13
CA VAL A 45 -21.73 -20.99 -5.14
C VAL A 45 -22.21 -21.37 -6.53
N LYS A 46 -22.15 -20.41 -7.45
CA LYS A 46 -22.49 -20.58 -8.86
C LYS A 46 -21.25 -20.39 -9.73
N VAL A 47 -21.30 -20.92 -10.95
CA VAL A 47 -20.34 -20.57 -11.99
C VAL A 47 -20.28 -19.04 -12.13
N ASP A 48 -19.08 -18.51 -12.32
CA ASP A 48 -18.73 -17.08 -12.40
C ASP A 48 -18.83 -16.30 -11.08
N ASP A 49 -19.13 -16.94 -9.94
CA ASP A 49 -18.95 -16.32 -8.63
C ASP A 49 -17.45 -16.12 -8.31
N GLU A 50 -17.14 -15.02 -7.62
CA GLU A 50 -15.81 -14.75 -7.10
C GLU A 50 -15.75 -15.04 -5.60
N VAL A 51 -14.70 -15.73 -5.16
CA VAL A 51 -14.50 -16.13 -3.77
C VAL A 51 -13.18 -15.56 -3.26
N ILE A 52 -13.25 -14.68 -2.28
CA ILE A 52 -12.09 -14.18 -1.54
C ILE A 52 -11.95 -14.98 -0.26
N VAL A 53 -10.78 -15.57 -0.07
CA VAL A 53 -10.44 -16.33 1.14
C VAL A 53 -9.33 -15.63 1.90
N VAL A 54 -9.53 -15.49 3.21
CA VAL A 54 -8.60 -14.81 4.13
C VAL A 54 -8.53 -15.64 5.42
N PRO A 55 -7.34 -15.88 5.99
CA PRO A 55 -7.22 -16.50 7.31
C PRO A 55 -7.65 -15.52 8.41
N GLU A 56 -7.90 -16.02 9.62
CA GLU A 56 -8.29 -15.19 10.78
C GLU A 56 -7.25 -14.11 11.10
N ASP A 57 -5.97 -14.46 10.97
CA ASP A 57 -4.84 -13.56 11.21
C ASP A 57 -4.55 -12.57 10.06
N ARG A 58 -5.24 -12.72 8.92
CA ARG A 58 -5.06 -11.91 7.70
C ARG A 58 -3.63 -11.88 7.16
N THR A 59 -2.86 -12.94 7.35
CA THR A 59 -1.48 -13.04 6.82
C THR A 59 -1.43 -13.16 5.30
N TRP A 60 -2.47 -13.68 4.67
CA TRP A 60 -2.56 -13.82 3.21
C TRP A 60 -3.99 -13.60 2.70
N ARG A 61 -4.13 -13.46 1.38
CA ARG A 61 -5.42 -13.39 0.70
C ARG A 61 -5.37 -14.17 -0.60
N LEU A 62 -6.35 -15.05 -0.81
CA LEU A 62 -6.60 -15.69 -2.09
C LEU A 62 -7.88 -15.14 -2.72
N HIS A 63 -7.86 -15.02 -4.04
CA HIS A 63 -9.00 -14.66 -4.85
C HIS A 63 -9.21 -15.71 -5.93
N LEU A 64 -10.36 -16.37 -5.90
CA LEU A 64 -10.70 -17.50 -6.74
C LEU A 64 -11.92 -17.16 -7.61
N LEU A 65 -11.92 -17.60 -8.86
CA LEU A 65 -13.08 -17.59 -9.76
C LEU A 65 -13.65 -19.00 -9.83
N VAL A 66 -14.96 -19.15 -9.68
CA VAL A 66 -15.63 -20.43 -9.84
C VAL A 66 -15.87 -20.68 -11.32
N VAL A 67 -15.23 -21.71 -11.87
CA VAL A 67 -15.29 -22.03 -13.30
C VAL A 67 -16.28 -23.15 -13.63
N GLU A 68 -16.57 -24.01 -12.66
CA GLU A 68 -17.48 -25.14 -12.84
C GLU A 68 -18.15 -25.50 -11.51
N THR A 69 -19.43 -25.82 -11.55
CA THR A 69 -20.20 -26.35 -10.41
C THR A 69 -21.03 -27.54 -10.85
N GLY A 70 -21.07 -28.59 -10.04
CA GLY A 70 -21.89 -29.78 -10.25
C GLY A 70 -22.24 -30.44 -8.91
N ILE A 71 -22.93 -31.58 -8.96
CA ILE A 71 -23.26 -32.34 -7.76
C ILE A 71 -21.96 -32.86 -7.12
N GLY A 72 -21.57 -32.27 -5.99
CA GLY A 72 -20.33 -32.62 -5.28
C GLY A 72 -19.04 -32.15 -5.95
N ILE A 73 -19.11 -31.30 -6.98
CA ILE A 73 -17.95 -30.82 -7.71
C ILE A 73 -17.98 -29.29 -7.76
N VAL A 74 -16.86 -28.68 -7.41
CA VAL A 74 -16.59 -27.26 -7.66
C VAL A 74 -15.18 -27.19 -8.22
N ARG A 75 -14.98 -26.45 -9.31
CA ARG A 75 -13.66 -26.10 -9.81
C ARG A 75 -13.47 -24.59 -9.73
N THR A 76 -12.27 -24.19 -9.34
CA THR A 76 -11.89 -22.78 -9.30
C THR A 76 -10.62 -22.51 -10.08
N ALA A 77 -10.53 -21.33 -10.65
CA ALA A 77 -9.28 -20.76 -11.15
C ALA A 77 -8.75 -19.73 -10.13
N LEU A 78 -7.44 -19.73 -9.89
CA LEU A 78 -6.81 -18.70 -9.09
C LEU A 78 -6.75 -17.39 -9.89
N LEU A 79 -7.40 -16.33 -9.40
CA LEU A 79 -7.29 -15.00 -9.97
C LEU A 79 -6.11 -14.23 -9.37
N HIS A 80 -5.94 -14.31 -8.06
CA HIS A 80 -4.94 -13.53 -7.36
C HIS A 80 -4.55 -14.15 -6.01
N ALA A 81 -3.28 -14.03 -5.65
CA ALA A 81 -2.74 -14.43 -4.35
C ALA A 81 -1.85 -13.32 -3.79
N ILE A 82 -2.11 -12.91 -2.55
CA ILE A 82 -1.36 -11.86 -1.86
C ILE A 82 -0.83 -12.41 -0.55
N ASP A 83 0.47 -12.22 -0.33
CA ASP A 83 1.08 -12.31 0.99
C ASP A 83 0.98 -10.94 1.67
N LEU A 84 0.05 -10.81 2.61
CA LEU A 84 -0.24 -9.54 3.27
C LEU A 84 0.84 -9.15 4.28
N THR A 85 1.65 -10.10 4.75
CA THR A 85 2.79 -9.80 5.64
C THR A 85 3.84 -8.93 4.96
N LYS A 86 3.97 -9.07 3.64
CA LYS A 86 4.90 -8.29 2.80
C LYS A 86 4.34 -6.91 2.43
N VAL A 87 3.02 -6.75 2.40
CA VAL A 87 2.35 -5.48 2.06
C VAL A 87 2.39 -4.50 3.23
N THR A 88 2.43 -5.01 4.48
CA THR A 88 2.69 -4.22 5.68
C THR A 88 4.18 -3.95 5.93
N SER A 89 5.05 -4.14 4.94
CA SER A 89 6.38 -3.56 5.03
C SER A 89 6.18 -2.06 5.24
N LYS A 90 6.52 -1.59 6.45
CA LYS A 90 6.66 -0.17 6.78
C LYS A 90 7.24 0.50 5.55
N GLN A 91 6.66 1.63 5.11
CA GLN A 91 7.36 2.54 4.18
C GLN A 91 8.84 2.48 4.54
N PRO A 92 9.74 2.18 3.59
CA PRO A 92 11.15 2.04 3.91
C PRO A 92 11.49 3.21 4.80
N ASN A 93 11.90 2.93 6.05
CA ASN A 93 12.46 3.94 6.90
C ASN A 93 13.56 4.53 6.03
N VAL A 94 13.33 5.71 5.47
CA VAL A 94 14.25 6.31 4.52
C VAL A 94 15.51 6.45 5.35
N GLU A 95 16.47 5.56 5.13
CA GLU A 95 17.77 5.64 5.76
C GLU A 95 18.25 7.03 5.39
N GLN A 96 18.28 7.92 6.39
CA GLN A 96 18.86 9.23 6.24
C GLN A 96 20.25 8.97 5.66
N PRO A 97 20.59 9.55 4.50
CA PRO A 97 21.88 9.27 3.89
C PRO A 97 22.97 9.73 4.85
N GLY A 98 23.66 8.75 5.45
CA GLY A 98 24.97 8.84 6.08
C GLY A 98 25.05 9.68 7.35
N ASN A 99 25.58 9.05 8.39
CA ASN A 99 26.37 9.64 9.48
C ASN A 99 26.48 11.18 9.41
N ILE A 100 25.67 11.88 10.20
CA ILE A 100 25.88 13.30 10.44
C ILE A 100 27.24 13.37 11.13
N ALA A 101 28.26 13.92 10.46
CA ALA A 101 29.54 14.18 11.11
C ALA A 101 29.28 14.94 12.41
N GLU A 102 29.87 14.53 13.53
CA GLU A 102 29.64 15.16 14.85
C GLU A 102 29.88 16.69 14.85
N ASP A 103 30.63 17.19 13.85
CA ASP A 103 30.95 18.61 13.65
C ASP A 103 30.03 19.33 12.63
N ALA A 104 28.88 18.74 12.29
CA ALA A 104 27.96 19.34 11.33
C ALA A 104 27.13 20.45 12.00
N PRO A 105 27.00 21.65 11.39
CA PRO A 105 26.27 22.78 11.97
C PRO A 105 24.85 22.39 12.39
N GLU A 106 24.47 22.69 13.63
CA GLU A 106 23.12 22.41 14.11
C GLU A 106 22.11 23.43 13.56
N PRO A 107 20.87 23.01 13.26
CA PRO A 107 19.81 23.94 12.93
C PRO A 107 19.45 24.81 14.15
N PRO A 108 19.01 26.07 13.93
CA PRO A 108 18.57 26.94 15.01
C PRO A 108 17.31 26.39 15.71
N ASP A 109 17.09 26.80 16.97
CA ASP A 109 15.93 26.39 17.77
C ASP A 109 14.60 26.61 17.03
N GLY A 110 13.74 25.60 17.08
CA GLY A 110 12.45 25.62 16.38
C GLY A 110 12.52 25.27 14.89
N TYR A 111 13.68 24.84 14.37
CA TYR A 111 13.85 24.40 12.99
C TYR A 111 14.24 22.92 12.92
N THR A 112 13.79 22.26 11.86
CA THR A 112 14.20 20.90 11.48
C THR A 112 14.83 20.92 10.10
N VAL A 113 16.00 20.29 9.96
CA VAL A 113 16.65 20.05 8.67
C VAL A 113 16.69 18.55 8.42
N ASN A 114 16.06 18.10 7.33
CA ASN A 114 16.05 16.69 6.95
C ASN A 114 16.22 16.49 5.45
N PHE A 115 16.55 15.26 5.06
CA PHE A 115 16.61 14.83 3.67
C PHE A 115 15.31 14.14 3.27
N ALA A 116 14.73 14.53 2.14
CA ALA A 116 13.60 13.87 1.51
C ALA A 116 13.91 13.58 0.04
N PRO A 117 13.74 12.34 -0.47
CA PRO A 117 14.14 11.98 -1.85
C PRO A 117 13.58 12.90 -2.95
N ALA A 118 12.35 13.39 -2.78
CA ALA A 118 11.70 14.28 -3.74
C ALA A 118 12.16 15.76 -3.66
N HIS A 119 12.73 16.18 -2.53
CA HIS A 119 13.05 17.58 -2.23
C HIS A 119 14.47 17.80 -1.72
N LYS A 120 15.32 16.77 -1.82
CA LYS A 120 16.69 16.71 -1.29
C LYS A 120 16.76 17.21 0.16
N TRP A 121 17.81 17.96 0.53
CA TRP A 121 17.90 18.60 1.83
C TRP A 121 16.94 19.79 1.92
N ARG A 122 16.17 19.87 3.01
CA ARG A 122 15.20 20.94 3.25
C ARG A 122 15.25 21.42 4.69
N ALA A 123 14.93 22.70 4.87
CA ALA A 123 14.77 23.36 6.16
C ALA A 123 13.30 23.67 6.40
N MET A 124 12.82 23.38 7.61
CA MET A 124 11.43 23.57 8.01
C MET A 124 11.37 24.21 9.38
N THR A 125 10.35 25.03 9.65
CA THR A 125 9.97 25.42 11.00
C THR A 125 9.15 24.31 11.65
N ASN A 126 9.28 24.14 12.97
CA ASN A 126 8.54 23.16 13.75
C ASN A 126 7.12 23.66 14.05
N ASP A 127 6.99 24.95 14.36
CA ASP A 127 5.71 25.61 14.63
C ASP A 127 5.72 27.09 14.15
N PRO A 128 4.84 27.51 13.23
CA PRO A 128 3.97 26.65 12.43
C PRO A 128 4.82 25.72 11.54
N HIS A 129 4.32 24.51 11.26
CA HIS A 129 5.04 23.58 10.38
C HIS A 129 5.07 24.10 8.95
N MET A 130 6.20 24.65 8.51
CA MET A 130 6.33 25.29 7.20
C MET A 130 7.70 24.98 6.58
N VAL A 131 7.71 24.68 5.28
CA VAL A 131 8.95 24.51 4.53
C VAL A 131 9.52 25.90 4.21
N VAL A 132 10.65 26.21 4.84
CA VAL A 132 11.38 27.48 4.66
C VAL A 132 12.17 27.45 3.36
N SER A 133 12.82 26.32 3.08
CA SER A 133 13.65 26.15 1.88
C SER A 133 13.87 24.67 1.57
N LYS A 134 14.00 24.32 0.29
CA LYS A 134 14.11 22.93 -0.19
C LYS A 134 15.04 22.83 -1.40
N ASP A 135 15.31 21.60 -1.83
CA ASP A 135 16.13 21.24 -2.98
C ASP A 135 17.64 21.52 -2.82
N HIS A 136 18.11 21.62 -1.58
CA HIS A 136 19.53 21.84 -1.27
C HIS A 136 20.38 20.61 -1.57
N ARG A 137 21.59 20.84 -2.08
CA ARG A 137 22.53 19.76 -2.41
C ARG A 137 23.18 19.21 -1.16
N THR A 138 23.40 20.05 -0.15
CA THR A 138 24.05 19.69 1.11
C THR A 138 23.22 20.06 2.33
N ARG A 139 23.43 19.37 3.46
CA ARG A 139 22.81 19.72 4.75
C ARG A 139 23.21 21.12 5.21
N ALA A 140 24.48 21.52 4.97
CA ALA A 140 24.99 22.83 5.36
C ALA A 140 24.24 23.98 4.66
N GLU A 141 23.91 23.83 3.38
CA GLU A 141 23.08 24.79 2.63
C GLU A 141 21.67 24.92 3.25
N ALA A 142 21.05 23.80 3.63
CA ALA A 142 19.75 23.80 4.28
C ALA A 142 19.81 24.44 5.68
N VAL A 143 20.86 24.17 6.46
CA VAL A 143 21.07 24.81 7.78
C VAL A 143 21.30 26.31 7.62
N ALA A 144 22.10 26.75 6.65
CA ALA A 144 22.31 28.16 6.36
C ALA A 144 20.99 28.87 5.99
N ALA A 145 20.11 28.20 5.23
CA ALA A 145 18.78 28.71 4.92
C ALA A 145 17.89 28.83 6.18
N ALA A 146 17.95 27.85 7.10
CA ALA A 146 17.25 27.92 8.39
C ALA A 146 17.74 29.09 9.24
N VAL A 147 19.07 29.30 9.33
CA VAL A 147 19.68 30.42 10.06
C VAL A 147 19.29 31.76 9.44
N ALA A 148 19.33 31.88 8.12
CA ALA A 148 18.94 33.10 7.41
C ALA A 148 17.46 33.46 7.66
N HIS A 149 16.58 32.46 7.68
CA HIS A 149 15.17 32.66 8.02
C HIS A 149 14.99 33.03 9.50
N SER A 150 15.67 32.35 10.42
CA SER A 150 15.64 32.65 11.85
C SER A 150 16.07 34.09 12.15
N LYS A 151 17.16 34.57 11.52
CA LYS A 151 17.61 35.96 11.66
C LYS A 151 16.58 36.98 11.17
N LYS A 152 15.91 36.69 10.06
CA LYS A 152 14.82 37.53 9.52
C LYS A 152 13.60 37.53 10.44
N ALA A 153 13.21 36.35 10.94
CA ALA A 153 12.05 36.18 11.83
C ALA A 153 12.27 36.85 13.20
N SER A 154 13.49 36.82 13.72
CA SER A 154 13.87 37.46 15.00
C SER A 154 14.15 38.96 14.88
N GLY A 155 13.96 39.57 13.71
CA GLY A 155 14.16 41.02 13.50
C GLY A 155 15.62 41.50 13.61
N LEU A 156 16.59 40.59 13.58
CA LEU A 156 18.02 40.89 13.71
C LEU A 156 18.71 41.20 12.36
N ALA A 157 17.95 41.22 11.26
CA ALA A 157 18.42 41.60 9.93
C ALA A 157 17.57 42.76 9.41
N ALA A 158 18.09 43.98 9.59
CA ALA A 158 17.72 45.18 8.83
C ALA A 158 18.93 45.56 7.97
#